data_AF-A0A690UZD4-F1
#
_entry.id   AF-A0A690UZD4-F1
#
_cell.length_a   1.000
_cell.length_b   1.000
_cell.length_c   1.000
_cell.angle_alpha   90.00
_cell.angle_beta   90.00
_cell.angle_gamma   90.00
#
_symmetry.space_group_name_H-M   'P 1'
#
loop_
_entity.id
_entity.type
_entity.pdbx_description
1 polymer ?
#
loop_
_entity_poly.entity_id
_entity_poly.type
_entity_poly.pdbx_seq_one_letter_code
_entity_poly.pdbx_strand_id
1 'polypeptide(L)'
;MSKALIKFIRLSPTKARLIAREVQGMNAELAMASLKFMPNKGAKYIANAISSAVANGGFEANEVVVKSCRVDAGAVLKRFRPRARGSASRIRKPTSHILVEVAKMEVKTEAKKTVAKKTPVKKTSTKKVTAEKES
;
A
#
# COMPACT_ATOMS: atom_id res chain seq x y z
N MET A 1 8.03 6.44 -15.85
CA MET A 1 6.81 6.17 -15.05
C MET A 1 5.93 5.24 -15.85
N SER A 2 5.26 4.29 -15.20
CA SER A 2 4.34 3.34 -15.80
C SER A 2 2.95 3.49 -15.16
N LYS A 3 1.90 3.10 -15.87
CA LYS A 3 0.51 3.15 -15.38
C LYS A 3 -0.23 1.85 -15.66
N ALA A 4 -1.19 1.53 -14.78
CA ALA A 4 -2.16 0.47 -14.99
C ALA A 4 -3.57 0.97 -14.67
N LEU A 5 -4.54 0.50 -15.45
CA LEU A 5 -5.94 0.89 -15.36
C LEU A 5 -6.82 -0.36 -15.28
N ILE A 6 -7.61 -0.47 -14.22
CA ILE A 6 -8.67 -1.49 -14.12
C ILE A 6 -10.02 -0.78 -14.10
N LYS A 7 -10.91 -1.19 -15.00
CA LYS A 7 -12.20 -0.54 -15.21
C LYS A 7 -13.38 -1.41 -14.75
N PHE A 8 -14.47 -0.75 -14.35
CA PHE A 8 -15.76 -1.37 -14.02
C PHE A 8 -15.72 -2.42 -12.90
N ILE A 9 -14.88 -2.19 -11.89
CA ILE A 9 -14.81 -3.08 -10.73
C ILE A 9 -16.11 -2.95 -9.93
N ARG A 10 -16.71 -4.08 -9.54
CA ARG A 10 -17.89 -4.16 -8.66
C ARG A 10 -17.52 -3.88 -7.20
N LEU A 11 -17.06 -2.66 -6.91
CA LEU A 11 -16.68 -2.21 -5.59
C LEU A 11 -17.10 -0.75 -5.39
N SER A 12 -17.40 -0.36 -4.14
CA SER A 12 -17.62 1.04 -3.81
C SER A 12 -16.31 1.82 -3.87
N PRO A 13 -16.25 2.98 -4.54
CA PRO A 13 -15.06 3.82 -4.58
C PRO A 13 -14.54 4.19 -3.19
N THR A 14 -15.44 4.45 -2.24
CA THR A 14 -15.06 4.80 -0.85
C THR A 14 -14.28 3.69 -0.15
N LYS A 15 -14.66 2.42 -0.34
CA LYS A 15 -13.98 1.27 0.26
C LYS A 15 -12.60 1.05 -0.36
N ALA A 16 -12.47 1.22 -1.68
CA ALA A 16 -11.17 1.13 -2.34
C ALA A 16 -10.23 2.30 -1.98
N ARG A 17 -10.77 3.52 -1.82
CA ARG A 17 -9.96 4.70 -1.47
C ARG A 17 -9.25 4.59 -0.12
N LEU A 18 -9.85 3.91 0.85
CA LEU A 18 -9.21 3.67 2.14
C LEU A 18 -7.89 2.91 1.96
N ILE A 19 -7.93 1.83 1.18
CA ILE A 19 -6.77 0.98 0.91
C ILE A 19 -5.78 1.70 -0.01
N ALA A 20 -6.27 2.40 -1.02
CA ALA A 20 -5.43 3.15 -1.97
C ALA A 20 -4.56 4.21 -1.28
N ARG A 21 -5.10 4.86 -0.23
CA ARG A 21 -4.35 5.85 0.57
C ARG A 21 -3.24 5.21 1.40
N GLU A 22 -3.45 3.99 1.88
CA GLU A 22 -2.46 3.28 2.68
C GLU A 22 -1.24 2.89 1.85
N VAL A 23 -1.47 2.39 0.63
CA VAL A 23 -0.37 1.93 -0.25
C VAL A 23 0.35 3.04 -1.01
N GLN A 24 -0.21 4.26 -1.01
CA GLN A 24 0.39 5.38 -1.74
C GLN A 24 1.71 5.80 -1.06
N GLY A 25 2.79 5.88 -1.85
CA GLY A 25 4.13 6.22 -1.37
C GLY A 25 4.96 5.02 -0.88
N MET A 26 4.38 3.82 -0.79
CA MET A 26 5.13 2.61 -0.46
C MET A 26 5.92 2.07 -1.66
N ASN A 27 6.98 1.32 -1.37
CA ASN A 27 7.65 0.48 -2.36
C ASN A 27 6.67 -0.57 -2.90
N ALA A 28 6.74 -0.91 -4.20
CA ALA A 28 5.81 -1.84 -4.82
C ALA A 28 5.87 -3.25 -4.19
N GLU A 29 7.04 -3.73 -3.78
CA GLU A 29 7.19 -5.03 -3.11
C GLU A 29 6.46 -5.03 -1.75
N LEU A 30 6.73 -4.02 -0.92
CA LEU A 30 6.08 -3.85 0.38
C LEU A 30 4.56 -3.68 0.25
N ALA A 31 4.11 -2.89 -0.73
CA ALA A 31 2.69 -2.70 -0.99
C ALA A 31 2.00 -4.02 -1.36
N MET A 32 2.62 -4.85 -2.22
CA MET A 32 2.08 -6.16 -2.58
C MET A 32 2.00 -7.10 -1.38
N ALA A 33 3.02 -7.11 -0.52
CA ALA A 33 3.03 -7.91 0.70
C ALA A 33 1.91 -7.49 1.66
N SER A 34 1.77 -6.19 1.95
CA SER A 34 0.71 -5.67 2.82
C SER A 34 -0.69 -6.00 2.27
N LEU A 35 -0.91 -5.76 0.98
CA LEU A 35 -2.21 -6.02 0.34
C LEU A 35 -2.60 -7.51 0.33
N LYS A 36 -1.63 -8.43 0.34
CA LYS A 36 -1.88 -9.88 0.35
C LYS A 36 -2.56 -10.35 1.63
N PHE A 37 -2.27 -9.71 2.76
CA PHE A 37 -2.80 -10.10 4.08
C PHE A 37 -3.99 -9.26 4.54
N MET A 38 -4.38 -8.23 3.79
CA MET A 38 -5.57 -7.45 4.13
C MET A 38 -6.86 -8.25 3.92
N PRO A 39 -7.83 -8.22 4.85
CA PRO A 39 -9.10 -8.93 4.72
C PRO A 39 -10.06 -8.28 3.69
N ASN A 40 -9.75 -7.07 3.24
CA ASN A 40 -10.63 -6.29 2.38
C ASN A 40 -10.58 -6.78 0.92
N LYS A 41 -11.76 -7.00 0.31
CA LYS A 41 -11.87 -7.37 -1.13
C LYS A 41 -11.18 -6.39 -2.08
N GLY A 42 -11.12 -5.09 -1.71
CA GLY A 42 -10.45 -4.06 -2.51
C GLY A 42 -8.95 -4.31 -2.66
N ALA A 43 -8.31 -4.97 -1.69
CA ALA A 43 -6.87 -5.20 -1.69
C ALA A 43 -6.43 -6.09 -2.85
N LYS A 44 -7.19 -7.16 -3.15
CA LYS A 44 -6.93 -8.05 -4.30
C LYS A 44 -6.92 -7.30 -5.63
N TYR A 45 -7.85 -6.35 -5.83
CA TYR A 45 -7.91 -5.58 -7.07
C TYR A 45 -6.75 -4.60 -7.20
N ILE A 46 -6.35 -3.97 -6.09
CA ILE A 46 -5.23 -3.01 -6.07
C ILE A 46 -3.90 -3.76 -6.26
N ALA A 47 -3.73 -4.93 -5.63
CA ALA A 47 -2.53 -5.76 -5.81
C ALA A 47 -2.35 -6.17 -7.28
N ASN A 48 -3.42 -6.60 -7.94
CA ASN A 48 -3.40 -6.91 -9.37
C ASN A 48 -3.05 -5.68 -10.23
N ALA A 49 -3.56 -4.49 -9.85
CA ALA A 49 -3.24 -3.26 -10.57
C ALA A 49 -1.76 -2.85 -10.42
N ILE A 50 -1.19 -3.00 -9.21
CA ILE A 50 0.24 -2.74 -8.96
C ILE A 50 1.11 -3.73 -9.74
N SER A 51 0.80 -5.03 -9.66
CA SER A 51 1.52 -6.07 -10.42
C SER A 51 1.50 -5.79 -11.93
N SER A 52 0.35 -5.38 -12.46
CA SER A 52 0.24 -4.98 -13.88
C SER A 52 1.04 -3.72 -14.20
N ALA A 53 1.08 -2.72 -13.30
CA ALA A 53 1.86 -1.50 -13.52
C ALA A 53 3.37 -1.79 -13.55
N VAL A 54 3.85 -2.68 -12.67
CA VAL A 54 5.25 -3.12 -12.65
C VAL A 54 5.59 -3.88 -13.94
N ALA A 55 4.74 -4.85 -14.33
CA ALA A 55 4.94 -5.62 -15.56
C ALA A 55 4.92 -4.74 -16.82
N ASN A 56 3.99 -3.79 -16.93
CA ASN A 56 3.92 -2.86 -18.07
C ASN A 56 5.17 -1.98 -18.18
N GLY A 57 5.81 -1.68 -17.04
CA GLY A 57 7.03 -0.88 -17.01
C GLY A 57 8.30 -1.68 -17.24
N GLY A 58 8.24 -3.01 -17.26
CA GLY A 58 9.42 -3.88 -17.29
C GLY A 58 10.37 -3.61 -16.11
N PHE A 59 9.81 -3.22 -14.96
CA PHE A 59 10.59 -2.88 -13.78
C PHE A 59 10.60 -4.06 -12.79
N GLU A 60 11.65 -4.13 -11.98
CA GLU A 60 11.66 -4.99 -10.80
C GLU A 60 10.84 -4.36 -9.67
N ALA A 61 10.18 -5.18 -8.85
CA ALA A 61 9.30 -4.71 -7.78
C ALA A 61 10.04 -3.83 -6.75
N ASN A 62 11.34 -4.07 -6.55
CA ASN A 62 12.11 -3.47 -5.46
C ASN A 62 12.59 -2.05 -5.81
N GLU A 63 12.65 -1.70 -7.10
CA GLU A 63 13.19 -0.44 -7.59
C GLU A 63 12.11 0.66 -7.76
N VAL A 64 10.86 0.31 -7.47
CA VAL A 64 9.70 1.08 -7.89
C VAL A 64 8.84 1.49 -6.69
N VAL A 65 8.39 2.73 -6.72
CA VAL A 65 7.48 3.30 -5.72
C VAL A 65 6.12 3.57 -6.35
N VAL A 66 5.07 3.31 -5.58
CA VAL A 66 3.69 3.67 -5.95
C VAL A 66 3.52 5.18 -5.78
N LYS A 67 3.65 5.92 -6.88
CA LYS A 67 3.55 7.39 -6.87
C LYS A 67 2.11 7.86 -6.64
N SER A 68 1.16 7.22 -7.31
CA SER A 68 -0.25 7.58 -7.24
C SER A 68 -1.11 6.33 -7.33
N CYS A 69 -2.10 6.22 -6.43
CA CYS A 69 -3.14 5.20 -6.50
C CYS A 69 -4.50 5.91 -6.43
N ARG A 70 -5.08 6.19 -7.60
CA ARG A 70 -6.35 6.91 -7.71
C ARG A 70 -7.50 5.94 -7.92
N VAL A 71 -8.63 6.24 -7.28
CA VAL A 71 -9.87 5.46 -7.41
C VAL A 71 -11.02 6.39 -7.77
N ASP A 72 -11.51 6.23 -8.98
CA ASP A 72 -12.59 7.00 -9.56
C ASP A 72 -13.92 6.25 -9.48
N ALA A 73 -15.01 7.02 -9.41
CA ALA A 73 -16.35 6.47 -9.50
C ALA A 73 -16.65 6.07 -10.95
N GLY A 74 -17.19 4.88 -11.14
CA GLY A 74 -17.69 4.39 -12.41
C GLY A 74 -19.20 4.44 -12.52
N ALA A 75 -19.74 3.80 -13.56
CA ALA A 75 -21.17 3.69 -13.77
C ALA A 75 -21.88 3.03 -12.57
N VAL A 76 -22.95 3.67 -12.09
CA VAL A 76 -23.73 3.18 -10.95
C VAL A 76 -24.97 2.44 -11.45
N LEU A 77 -25.08 1.16 -11.12
CA LEU A 77 -26.30 0.41 -11.39
C LEU A 77 -27.41 0.83 -10.43
N LYS A 78 -28.57 1.14 -11.00
CA LYS A 78 -29.80 1.49 -10.28
C LYS A 78 -30.61 0.20 -10.09
N ARG A 79 -30.97 -0.13 -8.85
CA ARG A 79 -31.85 -1.25 -8.49
C ARG A 79 -32.92 -0.74 -7.53
N PHE A 80 -34.04 -1.42 -7.43
CA PHE A 80 -35.10 -1.09 -6.49
C PHE A 80 -35.24 -2.21 -5.47
N ARG A 81 -35.53 -1.83 -4.22
CA ARG A 81 -35.89 -2.76 -3.15
C ARG A 81 -37.31 -2.43 -2.71
N PRO A 82 -38.23 -3.42 -2.74
CA PRO A 82 -39.60 -3.22 -2.30
C PRO A 82 -39.63 -2.88 -0.81
N ARG A 83 -40.60 -2.04 -0.42
CA ARG A 83 -40.85 -1.59 0.94
C ARG A 83 -42.35 -1.67 1.23
N ALA A 84 -42.73 -1.40 2.49
CA ALA A 84 -44.12 -1.46 2.93
C ALA A 84 -45.01 -0.46 2.16
N ARG A 85 -46.33 -0.72 2.14
CA ARG A 85 -47.35 0.14 1.53
C ARG A 85 -47.13 0.46 0.05
N GLY A 86 -46.75 -0.54 -0.76
CA GLY A 86 -46.55 -0.38 -2.20
C GLY A 86 -45.38 0.52 -2.61
N SER A 87 -44.53 0.91 -1.66
CA SER A 87 -43.40 1.82 -1.93
C SER A 87 -42.14 1.08 -2.36
N ALA A 88 -41.26 1.75 -3.10
CA ALA A 88 -39.97 1.21 -3.51
C ALA A 88 -38.84 2.21 -3.21
N SER A 89 -37.76 1.70 -2.61
CA SER A 89 -36.56 2.50 -2.35
C SER A 89 -35.44 2.12 -3.31
N ARG A 90 -34.63 3.09 -3.73
CA ARG A 90 -33.56 2.87 -4.72
C ARG A 90 -32.27 2.42 -4.05
N ILE A 91 -31.74 1.28 -4.48
CA ILE A 91 -30.41 0.78 -4.14
C ILE A 91 -29.44 1.15 -5.26
N ARG A 92 -28.30 1.74 -4.87
CA ARG A 92 -27.18 2.00 -5.77
C ARG A 92 -26.15 0.87 -5.65
N LYS A 93 -25.77 0.27 -6.77
CA LYS A 93 -24.64 -0.68 -6.85
C LYS A 93 -23.53 0.00 -7.65
N PRO A 94 -22.66 0.80 -6.99
CA PRO A 94 -21.61 1.55 -7.67
C PRO A 94 -20.55 0.62 -8.25
N THR A 95 -19.87 1.10 -9.27
CA THR A 95 -18.60 0.53 -9.75
C THR A 95 -17.48 1.55 -9.59
N SER A 96 -16.24 1.09 -9.68
CA SER A 96 -15.06 1.94 -9.58
C SER A 96 -14.06 1.65 -10.69
N HIS A 97 -13.25 2.65 -11.01
CA HIS A 97 -12.05 2.53 -11.83
C HIS A 97 -10.82 2.77 -10.94
N ILE A 98 -9.83 1.90 -11.03
CA ILE A 98 -8.57 2.02 -10.28
C ILE A 98 -7.47 2.38 -11.27
N LEU A 99 -6.74 3.44 -10.96
CA LEU A 99 -5.61 3.94 -11.72
C LEU A 99 -4.38 3.92 -10.79
N VAL A 100 -3.36 3.15 -11.18
CA VAL A 100 -2.10 3.08 -10.44
C VAL A 100 -1.00 3.63 -11.32
N GLU A 101 -0.18 4.51 -10.76
CA GLU A 101 1.03 5.04 -11.38
C GLU A 101 2.23 4.68 -10.53
N VAL A 102 3.24 4.12 -11.19
CA VAL A 102 4.48 3.70 -10.57
C VAL A 102 5.67 4.44 -11.18
N ALA A 103 6.64 4.79 -10.33
CA ALA A 103 7.83 5.52 -10.73
C ALA A 103 9.07 4.83 -10.15
N LYS A 104 10.19 4.87 -10.89
CA LYS A 104 11.48 4.45 -10.34
C LYS A 104 11.83 5.33 -9.16
N MET A 105 12.39 4.70 -8.13
CA MET A 105 12.83 5.40 -6.92
C MET A 105 14.05 6.26 -7.27
N GLU A 106 13.94 7.58 -7.11
CA GLU A 106 15.11 8.45 -7.14
C GLU A 106 15.83 8.34 -5.79
N VAL A 107 16.98 7.66 -5.78
CA VAL A 107 17.85 7.64 -4.62
C VAL A 107 18.41 9.04 -4.44
N LYS A 108 17.84 9.85 -3.54
CA LYS A 108 18.50 11.06 -3.06
C LYS A 108 19.73 10.66 -2.25
N THR A 109 20.87 10.62 -2.91
CA THR A 109 22.20 10.42 -2.32
C THR A 109 22.62 11.62 -1.47
N GLU A 110 21.99 11.81 -0.30
CA GLU A 110 22.46 12.84 0.67
C GLU A 110 22.75 12.30 2.08
N ALA A 111 22.52 11.02 2.36
CA ALA A 111 22.67 10.46 3.71
C ALA A 111 23.89 9.55 3.95
N LYS A 112 25.00 9.70 3.20
CA LYS A 112 26.25 8.91 3.42
C LYS A 112 27.42 9.62 4.12
N LYS A 113 27.29 10.89 4.57
CA LYS A 113 28.42 11.62 5.22
C LYS A 113 28.41 11.74 6.75
N THR A 114 27.34 11.40 7.47
CA THR A 114 27.25 11.72 8.92
C THR A 114 27.47 10.56 9.89
N VAL A 115 27.54 9.30 9.44
CA VAL A 115 27.74 8.14 10.36
C VAL A 115 29.23 7.81 10.59
N ALA A 116 30.15 8.31 9.75
CA ALA A 116 31.56 7.93 9.79
C ALA A 116 32.48 8.74 10.74
N LYS A 117 31.96 9.61 11.63
CA LYS A 117 32.83 10.48 12.47
C LYS A 117 32.54 10.54 13.98
N LYS A 118 31.94 9.50 14.57
CA LYS A 118 31.98 9.34 16.04
C LYS A 118 32.26 7.91 16.47
N THR A 119 33.55 7.62 16.62
CA THR A 119 34.05 6.92 17.82
C THR A 119 35.44 7.46 18.14
N PRO A 120 35.66 7.88 19.39
CA PRO A 120 36.74 7.24 20.13
C PRO A 120 36.29 6.82 21.53
N VAL A 121 36.38 5.50 21.73
CA VAL A 121 36.81 4.75 22.92
C VAL A 121 36.98 5.51 24.24
N LYS A 122 36.31 5.04 25.30
CA LYS A 122 36.93 4.92 26.62
C LYS A 122 36.71 3.51 27.18
N LYS A 123 37.82 2.82 27.40
CA LYS A 123 37.96 1.51 28.04
C LYS A 123 37.59 1.63 29.52
N THR A 124 36.88 0.64 30.06
CA THR A 124 37.20 0.04 31.37
C THR A 124 36.68 -1.40 31.39
N SER A 125 37.61 -2.33 31.25
CA SER A 125 37.47 -3.72 31.70
C SER A 125 38.30 -3.89 32.98
N THR A 126 37.66 -4.36 34.04
CA THR A 126 38.19 -5.12 35.19
C THR A 126 36.96 -5.44 36.06
N LYS A 127 36.71 -6.60 36.64
CA LYS A 127 37.38 -7.89 36.74
C LYS A 127 36.31 -8.90 37.22
N LYS A 128 36.41 -10.17 36.80
CA LYS A 128 35.83 -11.33 37.50
C LYS A 128 36.48 -11.49 38.90
N VAL A 129 35.88 -12.35 39.76
CA VAL A 129 36.24 -12.82 41.14
C VAL A 129 35.21 -12.22 42.14
N THR A 130 34.40 -12.91 42.96
CA THR A 130 34.26 -14.27 43.56
C THR A 130 32.83 -14.38 44.16
N ALA A 131 32.15 -15.53 44.10
CA ALA A 131 31.79 -16.42 45.23
C ALA A 131 31.21 -15.77 46.53
N GLU A 132 30.09 -16.35 46.99
CA GLU A 132 29.51 -16.38 48.36
C GLU A 132 28.36 -15.42 48.79
N LYS A 133 27.24 -16.08 49.18
CA LYS A 133 26.31 -15.87 50.32
C LYS A 133 25.25 -14.74 50.39
N GLU A 134 24.06 -15.21 50.84
CA GLU A 134 22.96 -14.54 51.59
C GLU A 134 22.11 -13.53 50.77
N SER A 135 20.76 -13.55 50.74
CA SER A 135 19.69 -14.16 51.56
C SER A 135 18.43 -14.30 50.70
#